data_AF-A0A182APC9-F1
#
_entry.id   AF-A0A182APC9-F1
#
_cell.length_a   1.000
_cell.length_b   1.000
_cell.length_c   1.000
_cell.angle_alpha   90.00
_cell.angle_beta   90.00
_cell.angle_gamma   90.00
#
_symmetry.space_group_name_H-M   'P 1'
#
loop_
_entity.id
_entity.type
_entity.pdbx_description
1 polymer ?
#
loop_
_entity_poly.entity_id
_entity_poly.type
_entity_poly.pdbx_seq_one_letter_code
_entity_poly.pdbx_strand_id
1 'polypeptide(L)'
;MPDEPTPQPAPSPDTGVPGGDPAGTPPRPPGEEPPTSWQQLALTELRQQRTELEEEIRQLEARRDQINREISSSFAGQADAVARRLKGFQDYLVGALQDLAVAAEQVDLVPQQVLVAPSALDVAAPPAGDAPAPPQPVAAAGLFSADEALIRERLAAFQGQPDFYADPWKLRRSLEAAAAASLDSWFLEQGGRGAQPSSGSRSRNALLTAAAVAILGELYGDRFQTLVLASQPERLGEWRRILQDSLGLEREDFGPTSGIVLFERPDALIERADRLEERGELPFIVVDAAEQVVDIPILQFPLWLAFAPGPGELIDDEELY
;
A
#
# COMPACT_ATOMS: atom_id res chain seq x y z
N MET A 1 55.35 -5.84 31.94
CA MET A 1 56.63 -5.22 32.34
C MET A 1 57.75 -6.02 31.70
N PRO A 2 58.70 -5.44 30.96
CA PRO A 2 58.87 -4.04 30.57
C PRO A 2 58.75 -3.87 29.03
N ASP A 3 58.21 -2.75 28.53
CA ASP A 3 58.90 -1.47 28.27
C ASP A 3 60.06 -1.61 27.29
N GLU A 4 59.80 -1.24 26.03
CA GLU A 4 60.86 -0.89 25.10
C GLU A 4 60.92 0.64 24.98
N PRO A 5 62.08 1.27 25.27
CA PRO A 5 62.17 2.68 25.58
C PRO A 5 62.46 3.56 24.35
N THR A 6 61.89 4.76 24.40
CA THR A 6 62.23 5.92 23.58
C THR A 6 63.73 6.25 23.67
N PRO A 7 64.43 6.54 22.56
CA PRO A 7 65.71 7.22 22.61
C PRO A 7 65.54 8.75 22.50
N GLN A 8 65.97 9.42 23.56
CA GLN A 8 66.20 10.86 23.66
C GLN A 8 67.52 11.24 22.95
N PRO A 9 67.69 12.47 22.42
CA PRO A 9 68.78 12.83 21.51
C PRO A 9 69.97 13.47 22.23
N ALA A 10 71.16 13.37 21.63
CA ALA A 10 72.35 14.19 21.93
C ALA A 10 73.38 14.05 20.79
N PRO A 11 74.37 14.94 20.63
CA PRO A 11 74.42 16.38 20.95
C PRO A 11 74.94 17.23 19.77
N SER A 12 74.78 18.55 19.89
CA SER A 12 75.40 19.58 19.03
C SER A 12 76.93 19.56 19.11
N PRO A 13 77.61 20.06 18.06
CA PRO A 13 78.78 20.91 18.22
C PRO A 13 78.55 22.22 17.44
N ASP A 14 78.63 23.37 18.09
CA ASP A 14 79.84 24.14 18.41
C ASP A 14 80.06 25.26 17.38
N THR A 15 80.47 26.39 17.94
CA THR A 15 80.26 27.75 17.49
C THR A 15 81.48 28.18 16.69
N GLY A 16 81.27 28.63 15.45
CA GLY A 16 82.31 29.23 14.62
C GLY A 16 81.83 30.53 14.01
N VAL A 17 82.15 31.66 14.66
CA VAL A 17 82.10 33.00 14.07
C VAL A 17 83.52 33.39 13.67
N PRO A 18 83.71 33.99 12.49
CA PRO A 18 84.40 35.28 12.48
C PRO A 18 83.69 36.32 11.59
N GLY A 19 83.87 37.59 11.96
CA GLY A 19 83.16 38.74 11.40
C GLY A 19 83.61 39.22 10.02
N GLY A 20 82.79 40.09 9.44
CA GLY A 20 83.04 40.82 8.20
C GLY A 20 81.78 41.54 7.69
N ASP A 21 81.61 42.81 8.06
CA ASP A 21 80.65 43.79 7.50
C ASP A 21 81.01 44.18 6.04
N PRO A 22 80.20 44.97 5.29
CA PRO A 22 78.78 44.87 4.98
C PRO A 22 78.53 45.14 3.47
N ALA A 23 78.04 44.19 2.67
CA ALA A 23 77.64 44.52 1.30
C ALA A 23 76.67 43.50 0.70
N GLY A 24 75.53 44.01 0.23
CA GLY A 24 74.72 43.37 -0.81
C GLY A 24 73.71 42.35 -0.32
N THR A 25 72.54 42.82 0.11
CA THR A 25 71.30 42.04 0.08
C THR A 25 71.06 41.59 -1.38
N PRO A 26 71.07 40.29 -1.72
CA PRO A 26 70.56 39.85 -3.01
C PRO A 26 69.02 39.98 -3.02
N PRO A 27 68.40 40.34 -4.15
CA PRO A 27 66.96 40.51 -4.22
C PRO A 27 66.25 39.17 -4.01
N ARG A 28 65.34 39.15 -3.02
CA ARG A 28 64.41 38.04 -2.79
C ARG A 28 63.47 37.90 -4.01
N PRO A 29 63.24 36.68 -4.53
CA PRO A 29 62.31 36.47 -5.63
C PRO A 29 60.87 36.88 -5.22
N PRO A 30 60.06 37.42 -6.15
CA PRO A 30 58.68 37.79 -5.85
C PRO A 30 57.82 36.52 -5.83
N GLY A 31 57.34 36.13 -4.66
CA GLY A 31 56.44 35.00 -4.52
C GLY A 31 56.04 34.81 -3.07
N GLU A 32 54.74 34.71 -2.85
CA GLU A 32 54.04 34.51 -1.57
C GLU A 32 53.80 35.80 -0.77
N GLU A 33 52.82 36.57 -1.25
CA GLU A 33 51.99 37.40 -0.38
C GLU A 33 51.37 36.52 0.73
N PRO A 34 51.24 37.01 1.98
CA PRO A 34 50.59 36.25 3.04
C PRO A 34 49.16 35.91 2.60
N PRO A 35 48.65 34.69 2.90
CA PRO A 35 47.30 34.30 2.50
C PRO A 35 46.32 35.34 3.00
N THR A 36 45.51 35.87 2.09
CA THR A 36 44.55 36.93 2.39
C THR A 36 43.61 36.42 3.49
N SER A 37 43.28 37.24 4.50
CA SER A 37 42.46 36.87 5.68
C SER A 37 41.21 36.03 5.36
N TRP A 38 40.56 36.29 4.23
CA TRP A 38 39.39 35.53 3.77
C TRP A 38 39.69 34.07 3.40
N GLN A 39 40.89 33.77 2.90
CA GLN A 39 41.31 32.40 2.56
C GLN A 39 41.50 31.56 3.83
N GLN A 40 42.00 32.16 4.90
CA GLN A 40 42.12 31.51 6.20
C GLN A 40 40.75 31.24 6.82
N LEU A 41 39.82 32.19 6.68
CA LEU A 41 38.43 32.02 7.12
C LEU A 41 37.74 30.88 6.36
N ALA A 42 37.82 30.88 5.03
CA ALA A 42 37.23 29.84 4.18
C ALA A 42 37.81 28.45 4.49
N LEU A 43 39.12 28.34 4.73
CA LEU A 43 39.75 27.08 5.11
C LEU A 43 39.28 26.59 6.48
N THR A 44 38.96 27.50 7.39
CA THR A 44 38.45 27.17 8.72
C THR A 44 37.01 26.69 8.65
N GLU A 45 36.14 27.38 7.90
CA GLU A 45 34.75 26.95 7.66
C GLU A 45 34.70 25.58 6.98
N LEU A 46 35.53 25.34 5.96
CA LEU A 46 35.57 24.06 5.27
C LEU A 46 36.01 22.90 6.20
N ARG A 47 36.95 23.16 7.10
CA ARG A 47 37.37 22.18 8.13
C ARG A 47 36.26 21.92 9.14
N GLN A 48 35.53 22.96 9.54
CA GLN A 48 34.41 22.83 10.46
C GLN A 48 33.28 21.99 9.85
N GLN A 49 32.86 22.30 8.61
CA GLN A 49 31.86 21.53 7.88
C GLN A 49 32.28 20.07 7.68
N ARG A 50 33.56 19.83 7.34
CA ARG A 50 34.08 18.47 7.23
C ARG A 50 33.95 17.70 8.55
N THR A 51 34.26 18.35 9.67
CA THR A 51 34.21 17.70 10.98
C THR A 51 32.78 17.36 11.37
N GLU A 52 31.83 18.27 11.11
CA GLU A 52 30.40 18.07 11.33
C GLU A 52 29.85 16.90 10.50
N LEU A 53 30.19 16.85 9.21
CA LEU A 53 29.81 15.75 8.33
C LEU A 53 30.43 14.41 8.77
N GLU A 54 31.68 14.40 9.23
CA GLU A 54 32.33 13.19 9.75
C GLU A 54 31.69 12.67 11.06
N GLU A 55 31.08 13.55 11.86
CA GLU A 55 30.31 13.18 13.05
C GLU A 55 28.93 12.65 12.66
N GLU A 56 28.24 13.28 11.72
CA GLU A 56 26.94 12.85 11.22
C GLU A 56 27.02 11.46 10.58
N ILE A 57 28.05 11.22 9.75
CA ILE A 57 28.30 9.89 9.15
C ILE A 57 28.47 8.83 10.25
N ARG A 58 29.24 9.12 11.30
CA ARG A 58 29.44 8.19 12.41
C ARG A 58 28.14 7.88 13.16
N GLN A 59 27.28 8.88 13.35
CA GLN A 59 25.97 8.68 13.97
C GLN A 59 25.05 7.82 13.11
N LEU A 60 25.02 8.07 11.79
CA LEU A 60 24.22 7.29 10.85
C LEU A 60 24.69 5.84 10.74
N GLU A 61 26.00 5.60 10.73
CA GLU A 61 26.57 4.24 10.74
C GLU A 61 26.22 3.48 12.02
N ALA A 62 26.33 4.14 13.19
CA ALA A 62 25.94 3.54 14.46
C ALA A 62 24.44 3.18 14.49
N ARG A 63 23.58 4.06 13.97
CA ARG A 63 22.13 3.82 13.86
C ARG A 63 21.81 2.67 12.90
N ARG A 64 22.47 2.61 11.74
CA ARG A 64 22.36 1.50 10.80
C ARG A 64 22.71 0.17 11.48
N ASP A 65 23.82 0.12 12.21
CA ASP A 65 24.29 -1.10 12.86
C ASP A 65 23.40 -1.54 14.04
N GLN A 66 22.76 -0.58 14.72
CA GLN A 66 21.71 -0.88 15.69
C GLN A 66 20.48 -1.50 15.02
N ILE A 67 19.94 -0.85 13.98
CA ILE A 67 18.77 -1.33 13.23
C ILE A 67 19.03 -2.74 12.67
N ASN A 68 20.21 -2.98 12.10
CA ASN A 68 20.55 -4.27 11.51
C ASN A 68 20.59 -5.40 12.57
N ARG A 69 21.02 -5.09 13.80
CA ARG A 69 20.97 -6.03 14.94
C ARG A 69 19.54 -6.30 15.40
N GLU A 70 18.71 -5.26 15.48
CA GLU A 70 17.30 -5.39 15.84
C GLU A 70 16.54 -6.23 14.80
N ILE A 71 16.74 -5.98 13.50
CA ILE A 71 16.18 -6.78 12.41
C ILE A 71 16.64 -8.24 12.53
N SER A 72 17.95 -8.49 12.63
CA SER A 72 18.49 -9.85 12.68
C SER A 72 17.98 -10.65 13.88
N SER A 73 17.81 -10.00 15.04
CA SER A 73 17.29 -10.64 16.26
C SER A 73 15.77 -10.85 16.24
N SER A 74 15.01 -9.92 15.64
CA SER A 74 13.55 -10.00 15.53
C SER A 74 13.10 -11.08 14.51
N PHE A 75 13.80 -11.19 13.38
CA PHE A 75 13.42 -12.11 12.29
C PHE A 75 13.55 -13.60 12.67
N ALA A 76 14.56 -13.97 13.46
CA ALA A 76 14.75 -15.36 13.87
C ALA A 76 13.58 -15.90 14.72
N GLY A 77 13.04 -15.09 15.64
CA GLY A 77 11.92 -15.50 16.50
C GLY A 77 10.57 -15.52 15.78
N GLN A 78 10.35 -14.59 14.86
CA GLN A 78 9.11 -14.51 14.08
C GLN A 78 8.99 -15.66 13.07
N ALA A 79 10.07 -16.02 12.38
CA ALA A 79 10.07 -17.13 11.41
C ALA A 79 9.75 -18.48 12.08
N ASP A 80 10.32 -18.77 13.25
CA ASP A 80 10.05 -20.00 14.00
C ASP A 80 8.63 -20.06 14.59
N ALA A 81 8.06 -18.90 14.94
CA ALA A 81 6.66 -18.82 15.38
C ALA A 81 5.69 -19.07 14.20
N VAL A 82 5.99 -18.50 13.03
CA VAL A 82 5.22 -18.74 11.80
C VAL A 82 5.30 -20.20 11.38
N ALA A 83 6.48 -20.82 11.39
CA ALA A 83 6.65 -22.24 11.05
C ALA A 83 5.83 -23.17 11.95
N ARG A 84 5.78 -22.90 13.26
CA ARG A 84 4.95 -23.67 14.21
C ARG A 84 3.45 -23.47 13.98
N ARG A 85 3.00 -22.25 13.67
CA ARG A 85 1.60 -21.98 13.33
C ARG A 85 1.19 -22.65 12.03
N LEU A 86 2.04 -22.59 11.00
CA LEU A 86 1.78 -23.23 9.70
C LEU A 86 1.64 -24.74 9.85
N LYS A 87 2.50 -25.36 10.66
CA LYS A 87 2.42 -26.79 10.98
C LYS A 87 1.16 -27.14 11.78
N GLY A 88 0.81 -26.35 12.80
CA GLY A 88 -0.43 -26.57 13.56
C GLY A 88 -1.70 -26.42 12.71
N PHE A 89 -1.69 -25.50 11.75
CA PHE A 89 -2.78 -25.36 10.77
C PHE A 89 -2.86 -26.55 9.81
N GLN A 90 -1.70 -27.04 9.33
CA GLN A 90 -1.64 -28.26 8.52
C GLN A 90 -2.20 -29.47 9.29
N ASP A 91 -1.79 -29.67 10.54
CA ASP A 91 -2.26 -30.77 11.39
C ASP A 91 -3.78 -30.67 11.63
N TYR A 92 -4.30 -29.45 11.83
CA TYR A 92 -5.74 -29.19 11.96
C TYR A 92 -6.53 -29.52 10.69
N LEU A 93 -6.06 -29.08 9.51
CA LEU A 93 -6.72 -29.38 8.23
C LEU A 93 -6.79 -30.87 7.95
N VAL A 94 -5.72 -31.61 8.26
CA VAL A 94 -5.69 -33.07 8.09
C VAL A 94 -6.74 -33.74 8.99
N GLY A 95 -6.87 -33.29 10.24
CA GLY A 95 -7.90 -33.77 11.16
C GLY A 95 -9.31 -33.44 10.67
N ALA A 96 -9.56 -32.18 10.30
CA ALA A 96 -10.87 -31.74 9.82
C ALA A 96 -11.33 -32.46 8.54
N LEU A 97 -10.40 -32.79 7.62
CA LEU A 97 -10.71 -33.56 6.42
C LEU A 97 -11.02 -35.03 6.72
N GLN A 98 -10.35 -35.63 7.71
CA GLN A 98 -10.68 -36.97 8.18
C GLN A 98 -12.05 -37.01 8.85
N ASP A 99 -12.35 -36.02 9.70
CA ASP A 99 -13.66 -35.90 10.35
C ASP A 99 -14.79 -35.69 9.34
N LEU A 100 -14.56 -34.89 8.30
CA LEU A 100 -15.52 -34.68 7.21
C LEU A 100 -15.73 -35.96 6.38
N ALA A 101 -14.68 -36.72 6.10
CA ALA A 101 -14.79 -38.00 5.39
C ALA A 101 -15.62 -39.02 6.20
N VAL A 102 -15.39 -39.09 7.51
CA VAL A 102 -16.16 -39.94 8.43
C VAL A 102 -17.63 -39.48 8.53
N ALA A 103 -17.87 -38.17 8.53
CA ALA A 103 -19.22 -37.61 8.52
C ALA A 103 -19.96 -37.93 7.22
N ALA A 104 -19.29 -37.85 6.07
CA ALA A 104 -19.87 -38.16 4.76
C ALA A 104 -20.25 -39.64 4.61
N GLU A 105 -19.48 -40.56 5.19
CA GLU A 105 -19.82 -42.01 5.20
C GLU A 105 -21.07 -42.33 6.04
N GLN A 106 -21.46 -41.47 6.98
CA GLN A 106 -22.64 -41.65 7.83
C GLN A 106 -23.92 -41.05 7.23
N VAL A 107 -23.83 -40.35 6.10
CA VAL A 107 -25.01 -39.77 5.43
C VAL A 107 -25.70 -40.84 4.58
N ASP A 108 -26.81 -41.36 5.08
CA ASP A 108 -27.69 -42.26 4.33
C ASP A 108 -28.49 -41.46 3.29
N LEU A 109 -28.01 -41.49 2.04
CA LEU A 109 -28.63 -40.81 0.91
C LEU A 109 -29.86 -41.60 0.44
N VAL A 110 -31.04 -41.28 0.98
CA VAL A 110 -32.31 -41.78 0.45
C VAL A 110 -32.61 -41.06 -0.88
N PRO A 111 -32.62 -41.75 -2.04
CA PRO A 111 -32.99 -41.11 -3.29
C PRO A 111 -34.51 -40.82 -3.30
N GLN A 112 -34.89 -39.55 -3.15
CA GLN A 112 -36.27 -39.15 -3.44
C GLN A 112 -36.52 -39.27 -4.94
N GLN A 113 -37.28 -40.28 -5.33
CA GLN A 113 -37.75 -40.46 -6.70
C GLN A 113 -38.86 -39.44 -6.98
N VAL A 114 -38.51 -38.34 -7.65
CA VAL A 114 -39.48 -37.35 -8.12
C VAL A 114 -40.24 -37.96 -9.31
N LEU A 115 -41.51 -38.33 -9.09
CA LEU A 115 -42.43 -38.70 -10.17
C LEU A 115 -42.86 -37.43 -10.91
N VAL A 116 -42.24 -37.16 -12.06
CA VAL A 116 -42.62 -36.05 -12.94
C VAL A 116 -43.75 -36.52 -13.87
N ALA A 117 -44.95 -35.96 -13.70
CA ALA A 117 -45.98 -36.01 -14.74
C ALA A 117 -45.63 -34.96 -15.82
N PRO A 118 -45.71 -35.29 -17.12
CA PRO A 118 -45.35 -34.35 -18.17
C PRO A 118 -46.36 -33.19 -18.25
N SER A 119 -45.83 -31.97 -18.24
CA SER A 119 -46.57 -30.72 -18.35
C SER A 119 -46.84 -30.38 -19.83
N ALA A 120 -48.00 -29.76 -20.10
CA ALA A 120 -48.56 -29.50 -21.43
C ALA A 120 -47.85 -28.38 -22.23
N LEU A 121 -46.52 -28.43 -22.33
CA LEU A 121 -45.69 -27.52 -23.12
C LEU A 121 -44.87 -28.24 -24.22
N ASP A 122 -45.00 -29.56 -24.36
CA ASP A 122 -44.32 -30.36 -25.41
C ASP A 122 -44.88 -30.17 -26.84
N VAL A 123 -45.66 -29.11 -27.09
CA VAL A 123 -46.05 -28.72 -28.45
C VAL A 123 -44.99 -27.78 -29.03
N ALA A 124 -44.04 -28.41 -29.73
CA ALA A 124 -43.08 -27.89 -30.70
C ALA A 124 -42.99 -26.36 -30.94
N ALA A 125 -41.82 -25.80 -30.65
CA ALA A 125 -41.28 -24.57 -31.24
C ALA A 125 -39.75 -24.72 -31.46
N PRO A 126 -39.15 -24.03 -32.46
CA PRO A 126 -37.92 -24.41 -33.19
C PRO A 126 -36.61 -24.19 -32.39
N PRO A 127 -35.44 -24.70 -32.84
CA PRO A 127 -34.25 -24.81 -32.00
C PRO A 127 -33.64 -23.43 -31.77
N ALA A 128 -33.72 -22.96 -30.53
CA ALA A 128 -32.89 -21.87 -30.03
C ALA A 128 -31.56 -22.46 -29.54
N GLY A 129 -30.46 -21.94 -30.06
CA GLY A 129 -29.10 -22.36 -29.74
C GLY A 129 -28.72 -22.14 -28.27
N ASP A 130 -27.77 -22.97 -27.84
CA ASP A 130 -26.91 -22.88 -26.65
C ASP A 130 -27.45 -22.07 -25.46
N ALA A 131 -28.13 -22.79 -24.57
CA ALA A 131 -28.27 -22.35 -23.18
C ALA A 131 -26.92 -22.50 -22.46
N PRO A 132 -26.49 -21.49 -21.67
CA PRO A 132 -25.20 -21.52 -20.99
C PRO A 132 -25.16 -22.59 -19.89
N ALA A 133 -24.03 -23.30 -19.82
CA ALA A 133 -23.71 -24.25 -18.76
C ALA A 133 -23.69 -23.58 -17.38
N PRO A 134 -23.97 -24.33 -16.29
CA PRO A 134 -23.88 -23.80 -14.92
C PRO A 134 -22.48 -23.20 -14.67
N PRO A 135 -22.38 -22.09 -13.90
CA PRO A 135 -21.11 -21.41 -13.70
C PRO A 135 -20.12 -22.36 -13.02
N GLN A 136 -19.09 -22.73 -13.78
CA GLN A 136 -17.93 -23.40 -13.22
C GLN A 136 -17.18 -22.39 -12.34
N PRO A 137 -16.52 -22.83 -11.25
CA PRO A 137 -15.72 -21.94 -10.44
C PRO A 137 -14.55 -21.44 -11.29
N VAL A 138 -14.65 -20.18 -11.72
CA VAL A 138 -13.57 -19.49 -12.40
C VAL A 138 -12.39 -19.39 -11.46
N ALA A 139 -11.27 -20.00 -11.85
CA ALA A 139 -9.97 -19.73 -11.26
C ALA A 139 -9.70 -18.21 -11.30
N ALA A 140 -8.88 -17.71 -10.39
CA ALA A 140 -8.63 -16.30 -10.04
C ALA A 140 -8.22 -15.32 -11.18
N ALA A 141 -8.36 -15.68 -12.44
CA ALA A 141 -8.46 -14.76 -13.57
C ALA A 141 -9.91 -14.80 -14.08
N GLY A 142 -10.86 -13.99 -13.63
CA GLY A 142 -10.86 -12.78 -12.81
C GLY A 142 -12.04 -11.98 -13.37
N LEU A 143 -12.95 -11.46 -12.54
CA LEU A 143 -14.22 -10.82 -12.96
C LEU A 143 -14.06 -9.79 -14.11
N PHE A 144 -12.85 -9.26 -14.28
CA PHE A 144 -12.46 -8.18 -15.16
C PHE A 144 -11.66 -8.60 -16.41
N SER A 145 -11.42 -9.89 -16.64
CA SER A 145 -10.56 -10.33 -17.76
C SER A 145 -11.08 -9.93 -19.13
N ALA A 146 -12.41 -9.81 -19.30
CA ALA A 146 -13.02 -9.36 -20.55
C ALA A 146 -12.77 -7.87 -20.82
N ASP A 147 -12.58 -7.08 -19.76
CA ASP A 147 -12.47 -5.63 -19.79
C ASP A 147 -11.03 -5.13 -19.54
N GLU A 148 -10.06 -6.04 -19.55
CA GLU A 148 -8.64 -5.78 -19.28
C GLU A 148 -8.09 -4.61 -20.13
N ALA A 149 -8.45 -4.55 -21.42
CA ALA A 149 -8.02 -3.48 -22.30
C ALA A 149 -8.59 -2.11 -21.87
N LEU A 150 -9.87 -2.07 -21.50
CA LEU A 150 -10.54 -0.85 -21.04
C LEU A 150 -9.93 -0.36 -19.73
N ILE A 151 -9.71 -1.29 -18.78
CA ILE A 151 -9.14 -0.96 -17.46
C ILE A 151 -7.76 -0.33 -17.63
N ARG A 152 -6.88 -0.95 -18.43
CA ARG A 152 -5.54 -0.39 -18.66
C ARG A 152 -5.57 0.94 -19.41
N GLU A 153 -6.49 1.10 -20.37
CA GLU A 153 -6.67 2.37 -21.06
C GLU A 153 -7.08 3.49 -20.09
N ARG A 154 -8.04 3.22 -19.19
CA ARG A 154 -8.46 4.18 -18.16
C ARG A 154 -7.35 4.49 -17.17
N LEU A 155 -6.64 3.49 -16.67
CA LEU A 155 -5.50 3.68 -15.76
C LEU A 155 -4.37 4.49 -16.41
N ALA A 156 -4.15 4.32 -17.72
CA ALA A 156 -3.21 5.16 -18.47
C ALA A 156 -3.72 6.60 -18.63
N ALA A 157 -5.01 6.79 -18.89
CA ALA A 157 -5.61 8.11 -19.01
C ALA A 157 -5.53 8.90 -17.69
N PHE A 158 -5.73 8.24 -16.55
CA PHE A 158 -5.64 8.86 -15.22
C PHE A 158 -4.23 9.37 -14.86
N GLN A 159 -3.18 8.83 -15.48
CA GLN A 159 -1.81 9.32 -15.29
C GLN A 159 -1.51 10.60 -16.10
N GLY A 160 -2.43 11.01 -16.97
CA GLY A 160 -2.33 12.22 -17.78
C GLY A 160 -2.65 13.51 -17.02
N GLN A 161 -3.04 14.55 -17.78
CA GLN A 161 -3.48 15.81 -17.19
C GLN A 161 -4.83 15.65 -16.48
N PRO A 162 -5.00 16.19 -15.26
CA PRO A 162 -6.26 16.13 -14.55
C PRO A 162 -7.34 16.94 -15.27
N ASP A 163 -8.52 16.35 -15.44
CA ASP A 163 -9.70 17.03 -15.96
C ASP A 163 -10.61 17.52 -14.83
N PHE A 164 -10.38 18.74 -14.36
CA PHE A 164 -11.15 19.33 -13.28
C PHE A 164 -12.65 19.54 -13.58
N TYR A 165 -13.05 19.44 -14.86
CA TYR A 165 -14.41 19.69 -15.32
C TYR A 165 -15.09 18.43 -15.87
N ALA A 166 -14.50 17.25 -15.65
CA ALA A 166 -15.10 15.99 -16.07
C ALA A 166 -16.51 15.82 -15.47
N ASP A 167 -17.38 15.14 -16.21
CA ASP A 167 -18.74 14.82 -15.75
C ASP A 167 -18.72 14.08 -14.39
N PRO A 168 -19.82 14.10 -13.62
CA PRO A 168 -19.92 13.32 -12.38
C PRO A 168 -19.55 11.85 -12.63
N TRP A 169 -18.93 11.22 -11.63
CA TRP A 169 -18.44 9.82 -11.67
C TRP A 169 -17.19 9.59 -12.53
N LYS A 170 -16.63 10.62 -13.17
CA LYS A 170 -15.32 10.56 -13.82
C LYS A 170 -14.22 11.11 -12.92
N LEU A 171 -13.03 10.54 -13.02
CA LEU A 171 -11.89 10.99 -12.23
C LEU A 171 -11.39 12.37 -12.70
N ARG A 172 -11.44 13.35 -11.79
CA ARG A 172 -11.02 14.75 -12.02
C ARG A 172 -9.57 15.04 -11.64
N ARG A 173 -8.90 14.07 -11.02
CA ARG A 173 -7.54 14.16 -10.49
C ARG A 173 -6.63 13.19 -11.22
N SER A 174 -5.33 13.48 -11.24
CA SER A 174 -4.33 12.58 -11.81
C SER A 174 -3.92 11.51 -10.79
N LEU A 175 -3.73 10.30 -11.26
CA LEU A 175 -3.28 9.16 -10.46
C LEU A 175 -1.77 8.93 -10.64
N GLU A 176 -1.05 8.69 -9.55
CA GLU A 176 0.37 8.34 -9.60
C GLU A 176 0.58 6.93 -10.21
N ALA A 177 1.70 6.71 -10.89
CA ALA A 177 1.99 5.44 -11.56
C ALA A 177 1.98 4.24 -10.58
N ALA A 178 2.47 4.43 -9.34
CA ALA A 178 2.43 3.39 -8.32
C ALA A 178 0.99 3.01 -7.93
N ALA A 179 0.12 4.00 -7.74
CA ALA A 179 -1.29 3.79 -7.44
C ALA A 179 -2.04 3.14 -8.61
N ALA A 180 -1.71 3.52 -9.85
CA ALA A 180 -2.25 2.88 -11.05
C ALA A 180 -1.84 1.40 -11.16
N ALA A 181 -0.58 1.07 -10.85
CA ALA A 181 -0.10 -0.32 -10.84
C ALA A 181 -0.78 -1.16 -9.75
N SER A 182 -1.00 -0.59 -8.56
CA SER A 182 -1.76 -1.26 -7.49
C SER A 182 -3.20 -1.57 -7.90
N LEU A 183 -3.86 -0.63 -8.58
CA LEU A 183 -5.21 -0.87 -9.14
C LEU A 183 -5.21 -1.91 -10.25
N ASP A 184 -4.23 -1.89 -11.15
CA ASP A 184 -4.09 -2.90 -12.21
C ASP A 184 -4.00 -4.32 -11.62
N SER A 185 -3.12 -4.53 -10.64
CA SER A 185 -3.02 -5.80 -9.90
C SER A 185 -4.32 -6.15 -9.19
N TRP A 186 -4.96 -5.20 -8.50
CA TRP A 186 -6.23 -5.43 -7.81
C TRP A 186 -7.34 -5.88 -8.78
N PHE A 187 -7.48 -5.23 -9.93
CA PHE A 187 -8.48 -5.61 -10.93
C PHE A 187 -8.16 -6.96 -11.60
N LEU A 188 -6.93 -7.12 -12.08
CA LEU A 188 -6.60 -8.18 -13.04
C LEU A 188 -6.02 -9.44 -12.39
N GLU A 189 -5.24 -9.28 -11.31
CA GLU A 189 -4.63 -10.41 -10.61
C GLU A 189 -5.48 -10.87 -9.42
N GLN A 190 -6.14 -9.93 -8.74
CA GLN A 190 -6.95 -10.19 -7.55
C GLN A 190 -8.46 -10.25 -7.84
N GLY A 191 -8.86 -9.99 -9.10
CA GLY A 191 -10.25 -10.08 -9.53
C GLY A 191 -11.20 -9.11 -8.80
N GLY A 192 -10.69 -7.97 -8.33
CA GLY A 192 -11.42 -6.98 -7.53
C GLY A 192 -11.63 -7.36 -6.06
N ARG A 193 -10.87 -8.32 -5.55
CA ARG A 193 -10.91 -8.75 -4.14
C ARG A 193 -9.52 -8.75 -3.56
N GLY A 194 -9.21 -7.76 -2.74
CA GLY A 194 -7.91 -7.77 -2.09
C GLY A 194 -7.59 -6.55 -1.27
N ALA A 195 -6.58 -6.73 -0.43
CA ALA A 195 -5.99 -5.67 0.35
C ALA A 195 -4.81 -5.05 -0.41
N GLN A 196 -4.72 -3.73 -0.39
CA GLN A 196 -3.63 -2.96 -0.95
C GLN A 196 -2.86 -2.28 0.18
N PRO A 197 -1.52 -2.17 0.09
CA PRO A 197 -0.77 -1.36 1.04
C PRO A 197 -1.27 0.08 0.94
N SER A 198 -1.44 0.73 2.09
CA SER A 198 -1.81 2.14 2.10
C SER A 198 -0.71 2.98 1.45
N SER A 199 -1.12 4.05 0.78
CA SER A 199 -0.22 4.99 0.11
C SER A 199 0.33 6.08 1.05
N GLY A 200 0.24 5.86 2.37
CA GLY A 200 0.74 6.73 3.43
C GLY A 200 -0.13 7.94 3.76
N SER A 201 -1.33 8.02 3.18
CA SER A 201 -2.37 8.96 3.61
C SER A 201 -3.75 8.49 3.17
N ARG A 202 -4.77 8.80 3.99
CA ARG A 202 -6.18 8.58 3.64
C ARG A 202 -6.56 9.25 2.34
N SER A 203 -6.01 10.44 2.06
CA SER A 203 -6.27 11.16 0.82
C SER A 203 -5.83 10.43 -0.45
N ARG A 204 -4.68 9.74 -0.40
CA ARG A 204 -4.20 8.93 -1.52
C ARG A 204 -5.01 7.64 -1.66
N ASN A 205 -5.37 7.01 -0.55
CA ASN A 205 -6.25 5.83 -0.56
C ASN A 205 -7.64 6.17 -1.14
N ALA A 206 -8.20 7.31 -0.77
CA ALA A 206 -9.48 7.79 -1.29
C ALA A 206 -9.40 8.17 -2.77
N LEU A 207 -8.29 8.74 -3.23
CA LEU A 207 -8.06 8.98 -4.67
C LEU A 207 -7.96 7.68 -5.47
N LEU A 208 -7.24 6.68 -4.94
CA LEU A 208 -7.15 5.35 -5.53
C LEU A 208 -8.54 4.70 -5.61
N THR A 209 -9.34 4.85 -4.55
CA THR A 209 -10.74 4.39 -4.52
C THR A 209 -11.58 5.14 -5.55
N ALA A 210 -11.44 6.46 -5.68
CA ALA A 210 -12.15 7.24 -6.70
C ALA A 210 -11.84 6.74 -8.11
N ALA A 211 -10.57 6.43 -8.41
CA ALA A 211 -10.19 5.86 -9.69
C ALA A 211 -10.84 4.48 -9.93
N ALA A 212 -10.91 3.63 -8.90
CA ALA A 212 -11.64 2.37 -8.97
C ALA A 212 -13.14 2.58 -9.24
N VAL A 213 -13.78 3.52 -8.52
CA VAL A 213 -15.20 3.86 -8.71
C VAL A 213 -15.47 4.37 -10.13
N ALA A 214 -14.61 5.21 -10.68
CA ALA A 214 -14.75 5.71 -12.05
C ALA A 214 -14.70 4.58 -13.09
N ILE A 215 -13.77 3.63 -12.92
CA ILE A 215 -13.66 2.45 -13.81
C ILE A 215 -14.88 1.54 -13.63
N LEU A 216 -15.28 1.24 -12.39
CA LEU A 216 -16.45 0.40 -12.10
C LEU A 216 -17.75 1.03 -12.62
N GLY A 217 -17.85 2.36 -12.63
CA GLY A 217 -18.97 3.08 -13.23
C GLY A 217 -19.06 2.94 -14.74
N GLU A 218 -17.93 2.92 -15.45
CA GLU A 218 -17.92 2.63 -16.88
C GLU A 218 -18.31 1.17 -17.18
N LEU A 219 -17.93 0.23 -16.30
CA LEU A 219 -18.17 -1.21 -16.47
C LEU A 219 -19.61 -1.64 -16.12
N TYR A 220 -20.12 -1.18 -14.98
CA TYR A 220 -21.37 -1.67 -14.40
C TYR A 220 -22.50 -0.63 -14.43
N GLY A 221 -22.21 0.64 -14.71
CA GLY A 221 -23.19 1.73 -14.78
C GLY A 221 -23.88 1.93 -13.45
N ASP A 222 -25.21 2.05 -13.46
CA ASP A 222 -26.00 2.29 -12.24
C ASP A 222 -26.19 1.03 -11.36
N ARG A 223 -25.62 -0.11 -11.75
CA ARG A 223 -25.81 -1.40 -11.05
C ARG A 223 -24.81 -1.65 -9.93
N PHE A 224 -23.86 -0.76 -9.68
CA PHE A 224 -22.94 -0.89 -8.56
C PHE A 224 -23.14 0.26 -7.56
N GLN A 225 -22.89 -0.03 -6.29
CA GLN A 225 -22.93 0.96 -5.22
C GLN A 225 -21.67 0.81 -4.37
N THR A 226 -21.01 1.94 -4.09
CA THR A 226 -19.79 1.98 -3.29
C THR A 226 -20.13 2.13 -1.82
N LEU A 227 -19.63 1.22 -0.98
CA LEU A 227 -19.84 1.21 0.46
C LEU A 227 -18.49 1.42 1.15
N VAL A 228 -18.28 2.55 1.80
CA VAL A 228 -17.02 2.86 2.49
C VAL A 228 -17.19 2.62 3.99
N LEU A 229 -16.34 1.78 4.56
CA LEU A 229 -16.19 1.56 5.99
C LEU A 229 -15.06 2.42 6.53
N ALA A 230 -15.39 3.39 7.38
CA ALA A 230 -14.41 4.13 8.17
C ALA A 230 -14.99 4.43 9.55
N SER A 231 -14.35 3.88 10.57
CA SER A 231 -14.63 4.13 11.97
C SER A 231 -14.36 5.60 12.26
N GLN A 232 -15.31 6.27 12.93
CA GLN A 232 -15.29 7.69 13.30
C GLN A 232 -15.84 8.67 12.23
N PRO A 233 -16.66 9.65 12.65
CA PRO A 233 -17.30 10.61 11.75
C PRO A 233 -16.30 11.56 11.07
N GLU A 234 -15.15 11.83 11.68
CA GLU A 234 -14.09 12.67 11.10
C GLU A 234 -13.52 12.03 9.83
N ARG A 235 -13.26 10.72 9.89
CA ARG A 235 -12.75 9.93 8.75
C ARG A 235 -13.78 9.86 7.64
N LEU A 236 -15.05 9.64 7.98
CA LEU A 236 -16.14 9.68 6.99
C LEU A 236 -16.27 11.05 6.32
N GLY A 237 -16.06 12.13 7.08
CA GLY A 237 -16.03 13.49 6.55
C GLY A 237 -14.91 13.70 5.53
N GLU A 238 -13.71 13.17 5.81
CA GLU A 238 -12.58 13.22 4.88
C GLU A 238 -12.84 12.39 3.62
N TRP A 239 -13.27 11.13 3.78
CA TRP A 239 -13.66 10.27 2.66
C TRP A 239 -14.69 10.93 1.75
N ARG A 240 -15.76 11.47 2.33
CA ARG A 240 -16.78 12.21 1.58
C ARG A 240 -16.16 13.35 0.79
N ARG A 241 -15.38 14.21 1.45
CA ARG A 241 -14.79 15.40 0.83
C ARG A 241 -13.89 15.03 -0.35
N ILE A 242 -13.07 13.99 -0.20
CA ILE A 242 -12.09 13.61 -1.22
C ILE A 242 -12.76 12.89 -2.39
N LEU A 243 -13.72 12.01 -2.12
CA LEU A 243 -14.53 11.38 -3.17
C LEU A 243 -15.34 12.43 -3.94
N GLN A 244 -15.93 13.39 -3.22
CA GLN A 244 -16.69 14.49 -3.82
C GLN A 244 -15.83 15.32 -4.77
N ASP A 245 -14.63 15.71 -4.34
CA ASP A 245 -13.69 16.48 -5.15
C ASP A 245 -13.11 15.68 -6.33
N SER A 246 -12.80 14.39 -6.11
CA SER A 246 -12.15 13.54 -7.10
C SER A 246 -13.09 13.05 -8.19
N LEU A 247 -14.38 12.85 -7.89
CA LEU A 247 -15.39 12.35 -8.83
C LEU A 247 -16.41 13.41 -9.27
N GLY A 248 -16.32 14.62 -8.72
CA GLY A 248 -17.24 15.69 -9.07
C GLY A 248 -18.66 15.51 -8.56
N LEU A 249 -18.81 14.85 -7.43
CA LEU A 249 -20.12 14.50 -6.86
C LEU A 249 -20.75 15.67 -6.13
N GLU A 250 -22.05 15.59 -5.95
CA GLU A 250 -22.84 16.48 -5.12
C GLU A 250 -23.23 15.80 -3.80
N ARG A 251 -23.88 16.55 -2.90
CA ARG A 251 -24.32 15.99 -1.61
C ARG A 251 -25.39 14.90 -1.78
N GLU A 252 -26.13 14.95 -2.87
CA GLU A 252 -27.24 14.04 -3.20
C GLU A 252 -26.73 12.66 -3.65
N ASP A 253 -25.50 12.59 -4.16
CA ASP A 253 -24.84 11.34 -4.55
C ASP A 253 -24.41 10.48 -3.35
N PHE A 254 -24.47 11.04 -2.14
CA PHE A 254 -24.20 10.34 -0.89
C PHE A 254 -25.51 10.01 -0.17
N GLY A 255 -25.79 8.73 0.02
CA GLY A 255 -26.97 8.31 0.79
C GLY A 255 -27.52 6.95 0.39
N PRO A 256 -28.56 6.45 1.10
CA PRO A 256 -29.07 5.09 0.95
C PRO A 256 -29.65 4.76 -0.43
N THR A 257 -30.03 5.77 -1.20
CA THR A 257 -30.56 5.66 -2.57
C THR A 257 -29.56 6.10 -3.63
N SER A 258 -28.34 6.45 -3.22
CA SER A 258 -27.34 7.11 -4.05
C SER A 258 -26.12 6.21 -4.25
N GLY A 259 -25.25 6.50 -5.22
CA GLY A 259 -24.18 5.57 -5.59
C GLY A 259 -23.07 5.36 -4.54
N ILE A 260 -22.90 6.27 -3.56
CA ILE A 260 -21.93 6.08 -2.46
C ILE A 260 -22.61 6.15 -1.08
N VAL A 261 -22.30 5.19 -0.22
CA VAL A 261 -22.75 5.14 1.18
C VAL A 261 -21.55 4.99 2.10
N LEU A 262 -21.55 5.74 3.20
CA LEU A 262 -20.46 5.79 4.18
C LEU A 262 -20.96 5.17 5.50
N PHE A 263 -20.17 4.28 6.10
CA PHE A 263 -20.53 3.53 7.31
C PHE A 263 -19.47 3.66 8.39
N GLU A 264 -19.93 3.90 9.61
CA GLU A 264 -19.09 3.81 10.83
C GLU A 264 -19.00 2.38 11.35
N ARG A 265 -20.04 1.56 11.10
CA ARG A 265 -20.19 0.22 11.67
C ARG A 265 -20.24 -0.83 10.56
N PRO A 266 -19.48 -1.94 10.68
CA PRO A 266 -19.48 -3.00 9.68
C PRO A 266 -20.82 -3.74 9.60
N ASP A 267 -21.54 -3.92 10.71
CA ASP A 267 -22.86 -4.58 10.73
C ASP A 267 -23.84 -3.95 9.71
N ALA A 268 -23.94 -2.61 9.74
CA ALA A 268 -24.85 -1.86 8.88
C ALA A 268 -24.41 -1.88 7.41
N LEU A 269 -23.11 -1.98 7.16
CA LEU A 269 -22.54 -2.14 5.82
C LEU A 269 -22.89 -3.52 5.25
N ILE A 270 -22.72 -4.58 6.05
CA ILE A 270 -23.02 -5.95 5.64
C ILE A 270 -24.52 -6.09 5.31
N GLU A 271 -25.41 -5.63 6.20
CA GLU A 271 -26.86 -5.64 5.94
C GLU A 271 -27.25 -4.82 4.70
N ARG A 272 -26.48 -3.79 4.35
CA ARG A 272 -26.69 -3.03 3.12
C ARG A 272 -26.21 -3.81 1.90
N ALA A 273 -25.02 -4.38 1.97
CA ALA A 273 -24.42 -5.15 0.90
C ALA A 273 -25.28 -6.38 0.55
N ASP A 274 -25.78 -7.11 1.53
CA ASP A 274 -26.72 -8.23 1.33
C ASP A 274 -27.96 -7.79 0.56
N ARG A 275 -28.57 -6.66 0.95
CA ARG A 275 -29.76 -6.12 0.26
C ARG A 275 -29.46 -5.65 -1.17
N LEU A 276 -28.23 -5.27 -1.48
CA LEU A 276 -27.84 -4.91 -2.85
C LEU A 276 -27.72 -6.18 -3.69
N GLU A 277 -27.08 -7.22 -3.17
CA GLU A 277 -26.98 -8.51 -3.86
C GLU A 277 -28.35 -9.14 -4.12
N GLU A 278 -29.26 -9.09 -3.14
CA GLU A 278 -30.64 -9.55 -3.29
C GLU A 278 -31.39 -8.84 -4.42
N ARG A 279 -31.00 -7.61 -4.76
CA ARG A 279 -31.56 -6.81 -5.86
C ARG A 279 -30.85 -7.03 -7.20
N GLY A 280 -29.77 -7.82 -7.21
CA GLY A 280 -28.90 -7.99 -8.37
C GLY A 280 -28.00 -6.79 -8.65
N GLU A 281 -27.82 -5.91 -7.66
CA GLU A 281 -26.83 -4.84 -7.66
C GLU A 281 -25.49 -5.36 -7.09
N LEU A 282 -24.40 -4.68 -7.43
CA LEU A 282 -23.05 -5.08 -7.08
C LEU A 282 -22.50 -4.18 -5.95
N PRO A 283 -22.34 -4.69 -4.72
CA PRO A 283 -21.70 -3.92 -3.65
C PRO A 283 -20.19 -3.87 -3.89
N PHE A 284 -19.63 -2.66 -3.99
CA PHE A 284 -18.20 -2.43 -3.94
C PHE A 284 -17.82 -1.92 -2.56
N ILE A 285 -17.17 -2.77 -1.76
CA ILE A 285 -16.84 -2.44 -0.37
C ILE A 285 -15.42 -1.88 -0.28
N VAL A 286 -15.27 -0.76 0.39
CA VAL A 286 -13.97 -0.12 0.64
C VAL A 286 -13.75 -0.07 2.13
N VAL A 287 -12.60 -0.56 2.60
CA VAL A 287 -12.24 -0.57 4.02
C VAL A 287 -11.06 0.37 4.25
N ASP A 288 -11.25 1.38 5.09
CA ASP A 288 -10.23 2.37 5.43
C ASP A 288 -9.00 1.72 6.08
N ALA A 289 -7.83 2.34 5.89
CA ALA A 289 -6.56 1.85 6.43
C ALA A 289 -6.56 1.80 7.97
N ALA A 290 -7.35 2.65 8.61
CA ALA A 290 -7.43 2.68 10.06
C ALA A 290 -8.39 1.62 10.65
N GLU A 291 -9.06 0.81 9.83
CA GLU A 291 -9.84 -0.33 10.28
C GLU A 291 -8.91 -1.51 10.62
N GLN A 292 -8.68 -1.72 11.92
CA GLN A 292 -7.83 -2.81 12.40
C GLN A 292 -8.52 -4.18 12.37
N VAL A 293 -9.85 -4.19 12.36
CA VAL A 293 -10.67 -5.41 12.39
C VAL A 293 -11.63 -5.38 11.21
N VAL A 294 -11.55 -6.40 10.38
CA VAL A 294 -12.48 -6.61 9.26
C VAL A 294 -13.34 -7.83 9.58
N ASP A 295 -14.66 -7.64 9.55
CA ASP A 295 -15.61 -8.71 9.78
C ASP A 295 -15.58 -9.72 8.63
N ILE A 296 -15.45 -11.01 8.97
CA ILE A 296 -15.32 -12.11 8.01
C ILE A 296 -16.45 -12.12 6.94
N PRO A 297 -17.72 -11.80 7.24
CA PRO A 297 -18.76 -11.68 6.23
C PRO A 297 -18.43 -10.73 5.08
N ILE A 298 -17.65 -9.66 5.31
CA ILE A 298 -17.25 -8.72 4.24
C ILE A 298 -16.49 -9.44 3.12
N LEU A 299 -15.72 -10.49 3.46
CA LEU A 299 -14.90 -11.23 2.50
C LEU A 299 -15.73 -12.12 1.56
N GLN A 300 -17.02 -12.31 1.85
CA GLN A 300 -17.93 -13.11 1.03
C GLN A 300 -18.42 -12.34 -0.20
N PHE A 301 -18.43 -11.00 -0.13
CA PHE A 301 -18.89 -10.13 -1.21
C PHE A 301 -17.96 -10.17 -2.43
N PRO A 302 -18.49 -9.89 -3.64
CA PRO A 302 -17.78 -10.05 -4.89
C PRO A 302 -16.68 -9.03 -5.12
N LEU A 303 -16.84 -7.82 -4.60
CA LEU A 303 -15.89 -6.73 -4.78
C LEU A 303 -15.57 -6.06 -3.45
N TRP A 304 -14.29 -6.10 -3.08
CA TRP A 304 -13.80 -5.36 -1.92
C TRP A 304 -12.35 -4.93 -2.07
N LEU A 305 -12.07 -3.73 -1.58
CA LEU A 305 -10.77 -3.10 -1.53
C LEU A 305 -10.49 -2.69 -0.09
N ALA A 306 -9.52 -3.32 0.55
CA ALA A 306 -9.08 -2.93 1.89
C ALA A 306 -7.73 -2.25 1.84
N PHE A 307 -7.53 -1.20 2.62
CA PHE A 307 -6.20 -0.60 2.78
C PHE A 307 -5.51 -1.18 4.03
N ALA A 308 -4.29 -1.67 3.87
CA ALA A 308 -3.46 -2.12 4.96
C ALA A 308 -2.54 -0.95 5.39
N PRO A 309 -2.63 -0.47 6.64
CA PRO A 309 -1.87 0.69 7.08
C PRO A 309 -0.36 0.40 7.06
N GLY A 310 0.42 1.40 6.69
CA GLY A 310 1.88 1.35 6.75
C GLY A 310 2.43 1.42 8.18
N PRO A 311 3.72 1.12 8.39
CA PRO A 311 4.37 1.29 9.70
C PRO A 311 4.29 2.76 10.15
N GLY A 312 3.65 3.04 11.29
CA GLY A 312 3.54 4.37 11.88
C GLY A 312 2.28 5.17 11.49
N GLU A 313 1.58 4.78 10.41
CA GLU A 313 0.42 5.52 9.89
C GLU A 313 -0.76 5.59 10.87
N LEU A 314 -0.96 4.52 11.65
CA LEU A 314 -2.00 4.47 12.69
C LEU A 314 -1.64 5.32 13.92
N ILE A 315 -0.35 5.47 14.21
CA ILE A 315 0.13 6.20 15.40
C ILE A 315 -0.03 7.70 15.16
N ASP A 316 0.31 8.17 13.96
CA ASP A 316 0.12 9.57 13.56
C ASP A 316 -1.37 9.99 13.61
N ASP A 317 -2.29 9.07 13.29
CA ASP A 317 -3.73 9.28 13.37
C ASP A 317 -4.28 9.25 14.82
N GLU A 318 -3.68 8.47 15.72
CA GLU A 318 -4.06 8.40 17.15
C GLU A 318 -3.47 9.56 17.98
N GLU A 319 -2.26 10.04 17.67
CA GLU A 319 -1.61 11.17 18.37
C GLU A 319 -2.21 12.54 18.03
N LEU A 320 -3.02 12.64 16.97
CA LEU A 320 -3.73 13.86 16.60
C LEU A 320 -4.95 14.16 17.49
N TYR A 321 -5.21 13.30 18.50
CA TYR A 321 -6.34 13.39 19.43
C TYR A 321 -5.92 13.39 20.91
#